data_AF-A0A3M1ERF1-F1
#
_entry.id   AF-A0A3M1ERF1-F1
#
_cell.length_a   1.000
_cell.length_b   1.000
_cell.length_c   1.000
_cell.angle_alpha   90.00
_cell.angle_beta   90.00
_cell.angle_gamma   90.00
#
_symmetry.space_group_name_H-M   'P 1'
#
loop_
_entity.id
_entity.type
_entity.pdbx_description
1 polymer ?
#
loop_
_entity_poly.entity_id
_entity_poly.type
_entity_poly.pdbx_seq_one_letter_code
_entity_poly.pdbx_strand_id
1 'polypeptide(L)'
;MIGSNRRFLEKLRLRVLLLLLLLLLGYAAPGGEIHAQTDTSQIGVSPERIKVTAKAGNCHTESVTITTAAAAIPKLDIAILIDVTGSMDDIIREVTTNARQITTDLHAIAPDVQFALGTFSDYPQENLLLSLMGGLLGVEEFGSGEDYPWQLEQDFTKDGSKIKTALERITLRDGGDTPESYLRALYEAQFISWRPDARRLIILFGDSVPHDPDPGRDNTPGSDDDLTLNRVVTQLRKANIAVLSIYSDDDAVANFYNTLSKNTNGAALRLEEAKQAPSAITNMVQEAAAAINILTLKPTGSNTGWLSWQPDTFENVGYEQSKSFQLEICVPAGTATGEYTIPLEVLADGENIGTIPVQIKVPQSPGIPWWGWLLLPLVLLLL
;
A
#
# COMPACT_ATOMS: atom_id res chain seq x y z
N MET A 1 33.69 11.24 -6.72
CA MET A 1 32.38 11.15 -7.39
C MET A 1 31.55 12.43 -7.16
N ILE A 2 31.95 13.59 -7.73
CA ILE A 2 31.30 14.90 -7.46
C ILE A 2 30.49 15.41 -8.67
N GLY A 3 30.50 14.69 -9.80
CA GLY A 3 29.88 15.12 -11.06
C GLY A 3 28.37 14.85 -11.22
N SER A 4 27.78 13.95 -10.43
CA SER A 4 26.38 13.52 -10.63
C SER A 4 25.36 14.50 -10.05
N ASN A 5 25.61 15.04 -8.85
CA ASN A 5 24.66 15.92 -8.15
C ASN A 5 24.51 17.30 -8.80
N ARG A 6 25.54 17.80 -9.51
CA ARG A 6 25.45 19.08 -10.23
C ARG A 6 24.48 19.02 -11.41
N ARG A 7 24.46 17.89 -12.15
CA ARG A 7 23.54 17.69 -13.29
C ARG A 7 22.08 17.50 -12.84
N PHE A 8 21.86 16.95 -11.65
CA PHE A 8 20.52 16.83 -11.06
C PHE A 8 19.96 18.20 -10.62
N LEU A 9 20.78 19.00 -9.93
CA LEU A 9 20.41 20.35 -9.48
C LEU A 9 20.23 21.35 -10.65
N GLU A 10 20.99 21.22 -11.73
CA GLU A 10 20.80 22.03 -12.95
C GLU A 10 19.51 21.69 -13.69
N LYS A 11 19.13 20.41 -13.76
CA LYS A 11 17.84 20.00 -14.35
C LYS A 11 16.64 20.46 -13.51
N LEU A 12 16.78 20.48 -12.18
CA LEU A 12 15.76 20.97 -11.26
C LEU A 12 15.57 22.49 -11.38
N ARG A 13 16.67 23.25 -11.47
CA ARG A 13 16.62 24.71 -11.68
C ARG A 13 16.03 25.10 -13.03
N LEU A 14 16.30 24.35 -14.10
CA LEU A 14 15.77 24.65 -15.43
C LEU A 14 14.25 24.40 -15.53
N ARG A 15 13.73 23.38 -14.84
CA ARG A 15 12.29 23.08 -14.80
C ARG A 15 11.49 24.09 -13.99
N VAL A 16 12.03 24.54 -12.85
CA VAL A 16 11.40 25.59 -12.02
C VAL A 16 11.42 26.94 -12.75
N LEU A 17 12.48 27.27 -13.50
CA LEU A 17 12.54 28.50 -14.29
C LEU A 17 11.57 28.47 -15.50
N LEU A 18 11.37 27.31 -16.13
CA LEU A 18 10.44 27.17 -17.27
C LEU A 18 8.97 27.32 -16.85
N LEU A 19 8.62 26.82 -15.66
CA LEU A 19 7.29 26.99 -15.05
C LEU A 19 7.01 28.46 -14.68
N LEU A 20 8.02 29.19 -14.20
CA LEU A 20 7.88 30.63 -13.89
C LEU A 20 7.84 31.51 -15.15
N LEU A 21 8.51 31.12 -16.24
CA LEU A 21 8.48 31.88 -17.50
C LEU A 21 7.15 31.73 -18.26
N LEU A 22 6.49 30.58 -18.16
CA LEU A 22 5.16 30.34 -18.72
C LEU A 22 4.05 31.09 -17.97
N LEU A 23 4.26 31.39 -16.69
CA LEU A 23 3.34 32.20 -15.86
C LEU A 23 3.43 33.71 -16.12
N LEU A 24 4.48 34.19 -16.82
CA LEU A 24 4.72 35.63 -17.05
C LEU A 24 4.40 36.11 -18.48
N LEU A 25 4.01 35.22 -19.40
CA LEU A 25 3.75 35.57 -20.82
C LEU A 25 2.26 35.56 -21.23
N GLY A 26 1.33 35.47 -20.28
CA GLY A 26 -0.11 35.58 -20.54
C GLY A 26 -0.58 37.02 -20.71
N TYR A 27 -0.33 37.64 -21.87
CA TYR A 27 -1.00 38.89 -22.28
C TYR A 27 -2.24 38.57 -23.12
N ALA A 28 -3.35 39.22 -22.76
CA ALA A 28 -4.72 38.96 -23.19
C ALA A 28 -5.01 39.19 -24.69
N ALA A 29 -5.90 38.37 -25.25
CA ALA A 29 -6.70 38.67 -26.44
C ALA A 29 -8.17 38.29 -26.18
N PRO A 30 -9.16 39.09 -26.61
CA PRO A 30 -10.57 38.89 -26.24
C PRO A 30 -11.35 38.07 -27.28
N GLY A 31 -12.38 37.37 -26.81
CA GLY A 31 -13.56 37.04 -27.62
C GLY A 31 -13.60 35.62 -28.17
N GLY A 32 -14.29 34.74 -27.45
CA GLY A 32 -14.70 33.42 -27.93
C GLY A 32 -15.13 32.54 -26.77
N GLU A 33 -16.42 32.58 -26.40
CA GLU A 33 -17.01 31.59 -25.50
C GLU A 33 -16.94 30.21 -26.17
N ILE A 34 -15.93 29.44 -25.77
CA ILE A 34 -15.93 27.99 -25.87
C ILE A 34 -15.99 27.46 -24.44
N HIS A 35 -17.18 27.04 -24.03
CA HIS A 35 -17.35 26.19 -22.86
C HIS A 35 -16.74 24.82 -23.16
N ALA A 36 -15.41 24.73 -23.14
CA ALA A 36 -14.70 23.48 -22.97
C ALA A 36 -14.61 23.23 -21.46
N GLN A 37 -15.59 22.50 -20.94
CA GLN A 37 -15.55 21.95 -19.60
C GLN A 37 -14.54 20.79 -19.62
N THR A 38 -13.24 21.10 -19.57
CA THR A 38 -12.21 20.12 -19.25
C THR A 38 -12.35 19.78 -17.77
N ASP A 39 -13.18 18.79 -17.48
CA ASP A 39 -13.19 18.07 -16.21
C ASP A 39 -11.90 17.23 -16.14
N THR A 40 -10.82 17.84 -15.66
CA THR A 40 -9.50 17.20 -15.51
C THR A 40 -9.42 16.24 -14.33
N SER A 41 -10.56 15.83 -13.76
CA SER A 41 -10.62 14.98 -12.57
C SER A 41 -10.96 13.51 -12.85
N GLN A 42 -11.33 13.16 -14.08
CA GLN A 42 -11.84 11.81 -14.36
C GLN A 42 -10.74 10.82 -14.77
N ILE A 43 -10.81 9.64 -14.17
CA ILE A 43 -10.02 8.47 -14.55
C ILE A 43 -10.55 7.96 -15.88
N GLY A 44 -9.66 7.82 -16.86
CA GLY A 44 -10.00 7.34 -18.18
C GLY A 44 -10.05 5.82 -18.18
N VAL A 45 -11.16 5.23 -18.64
CA VAL A 45 -11.29 3.78 -18.77
C VAL A 45 -11.64 3.43 -20.21
N SER A 46 -10.85 2.56 -20.84
CA SER A 46 -11.03 2.16 -22.23
C SER A 46 -10.90 0.65 -22.41
N PRO A 47 -11.90 -0.05 -22.95
CA PRO A 47 -13.19 0.50 -23.36
C PRO A 47 -14.07 0.87 -22.14
N GLU A 48 -14.92 1.89 -22.28
CA GLU A 48 -15.89 2.28 -21.25
C GLU A 48 -16.93 1.20 -20.96
N ARG A 49 -17.12 0.26 -21.90
CA ARG A 49 -17.96 -0.92 -21.76
C ARG A 49 -17.43 -2.05 -22.63
N ILE A 50 -17.56 -3.28 -22.17
CA ILE A 50 -17.15 -4.46 -22.92
C ILE A 50 -18.41 -5.19 -23.40
N LYS A 51 -18.47 -5.55 -24.68
CA LYS A 51 -19.57 -6.32 -25.27
C LYS A 51 -19.00 -7.51 -26.02
N VAL A 52 -19.30 -8.72 -25.55
CA VAL A 52 -18.75 -9.97 -26.11
C VAL A 52 -19.89 -10.93 -26.41
N THR A 53 -19.77 -11.67 -27.52
CA THR A 53 -20.60 -12.84 -27.77
C THR A 53 -19.74 -14.08 -27.63
N ALA A 54 -19.99 -14.90 -26.61
CA ALA A 54 -19.20 -16.08 -26.28
C ALA A 54 -20.10 -17.30 -26.08
N LYS A 55 -19.72 -18.44 -26.67
CA LYS A 55 -20.42 -19.71 -26.46
C LYS A 55 -20.08 -20.25 -25.06
N ALA A 56 -21.02 -20.98 -24.46
CA ALA A 56 -20.75 -21.72 -23.23
C ALA A 56 -19.55 -22.67 -23.43
N GLY A 57 -18.60 -22.63 -22.50
CA GLY A 57 -17.34 -23.39 -22.55
C GLY A 57 -16.18 -22.68 -23.25
N ASN A 58 -16.38 -21.48 -23.81
CA ASN A 58 -15.34 -20.72 -24.49
C ASN A 58 -14.90 -19.49 -23.70
N CYS A 59 -13.65 -19.08 -23.93
CA CYS A 59 -13.06 -17.85 -23.40
C CYS A 59 -12.86 -16.81 -24.52
N HIS A 60 -12.90 -15.53 -24.15
CA HIS A 60 -12.58 -14.37 -24.99
C HIS A 60 -11.61 -13.47 -24.23
N THR A 61 -10.65 -12.87 -24.93
CA THR A 61 -9.68 -11.94 -24.33
C THR A 61 -9.93 -10.52 -24.85
N GLU A 62 -9.91 -9.56 -23.92
CA GLU A 62 -10.11 -8.13 -24.18
C GLU A 62 -9.03 -7.32 -23.46
N SER A 63 -8.54 -6.24 -24.10
CA SER A 63 -7.59 -5.33 -23.45
C SER A 63 -8.34 -4.20 -22.75
N VAL A 64 -8.11 -4.04 -21.43
CA VAL A 64 -8.68 -2.97 -20.62
C VAL A 64 -7.58 -2.00 -20.22
N THR A 65 -7.65 -0.76 -20.70
CA THR A 65 -6.69 0.31 -20.40
C THR A 65 -7.29 1.31 -19.42
N ILE A 66 -6.59 1.52 -18.30
CA ILE A 66 -6.91 2.49 -17.28
C ILE A 66 -5.90 3.63 -17.36
N THR A 67 -6.38 4.87 -17.44
CA THR A 67 -5.58 6.09 -17.37
C THR A 67 -5.89 6.80 -16.05
N THR A 68 -4.88 6.92 -15.19
CA THR A 68 -5.00 7.54 -13.88
C THR A 68 -5.22 9.05 -13.99
N ALA A 69 -6.03 9.64 -13.10
CA ALA A 69 -6.26 11.08 -13.06
C ALA A 69 -5.03 11.84 -12.52
N ALA A 70 -5.09 13.18 -12.55
CA ALA A 70 -3.94 14.04 -12.30
C ALA A 70 -3.42 14.09 -10.85
N ALA A 71 -4.21 13.75 -9.81
CA ALA A 71 -3.74 13.91 -8.42
C ALA A 71 -4.55 13.25 -7.28
N ALA A 72 -5.50 12.35 -7.52
CA ALA A 72 -6.40 11.92 -6.44
C ALA A 72 -5.91 10.65 -5.71
N ILE A 73 -5.28 10.82 -4.54
CA ILE A 73 -5.46 9.87 -3.43
C ILE A 73 -6.61 10.42 -2.61
N PRO A 74 -7.81 9.83 -2.68
CA PRO A 74 -8.97 10.45 -2.06
C PRO A 74 -8.94 10.34 -0.53
N LYS A 75 -8.28 9.31 0.00
CA LYS A 75 -8.13 9.04 1.45
C LYS A 75 -6.76 8.47 1.78
N LEU A 76 -6.10 9.05 2.79
CA LEU A 76 -4.80 8.60 3.27
C LEU A 76 -4.85 8.30 4.76
N ASP A 77 -4.38 7.13 5.17
CA ASP A 77 -4.19 6.77 6.57
C ASP A 77 -2.69 6.56 6.82
N ILE A 78 -2.18 7.19 7.87
CA ILE A 78 -0.77 7.10 8.27
C ILE A 78 -0.69 6.64 9.72
N ALA A 79 -0.18 5.44 9.95
CA ALA A 79 0.19 4.98 11.29
C ALA A 79 1.68 5.28 11.52
N ILE A 80 1.98 6.10 12.53
CA ILE A 80 3.36 6.39 12.94
C ILE A 80 3.73 5.39 14.03
N LEU A 81 4.72 4.55 13.79
CA LEU A 81 5.25 3.60 14.76
C LEU A 81 6.64 4.05 15.18
N ILE A 82 6.85 4.16 16.49
CA ILE A 82 8.10 4.68 17.05
C ILE A 82 8.67 3.69 18.03
N ASP A 83 9.90 3.27 17.78
CA ASP A 83 10.77 2.65 18.77
C ASP A 83 11.03 3.67 19.90
N VAL A 84 10.68 3.31 21.14
CA VAL A 84 10.81 4.18 22.32
C VAL A 84 11.96 3.81 23.23
N THR A 85 12.93 3.03 22.75
CA THR A 85 14.16 2.72 23.46
C THR A 85 15.01 3.97 23.68
N GLY A 86 15.94 3.89 24.64
CA GLY A 86 16.74 5.04 25.07
C GLY A 86 17.56 5.70 23.96
N SER A 87 17.97 4.95 22.93
CA SER A 87 18.74 5.46 21.79
C SER A 87 17.92 6.34 20.85
N MET A 88 16.59 6.19 20.83
CA MET A 88 15.67 6.93 19.97
C MET A 88 15.27 8.32 20.51
N ASP A 89 15.82 8.71 21.64
CA ASP A 89 15.44 9.92 22.39
C ASP A 89 15.50 11.22 21.56
N ASP A 90 16.56 11.43 20.78
CA ASP A 90 16.72 12.66 19.98
C ASP A 90 15.71 12.73 18.83
N ILE A 91 15.45 11.61 18.16
CA ILE A 91 14.42 11.48 17.11
C ILE A 91 13.03 11.74 17.70
N ILE A 92 12.70 11.14 18.84
CA ILE A 92 11.42 11.36 19.53
C ILE A 92 11.23 12.85 19.85
N ARG A 93 12.26 13.51 20.38
CA ARG A 93 12.20 14.96 20.66
C ARG A 93 11.96 15.78 19.40
N GLU A 94 12.64 15.48 18.30
CA GLU A 94 12.49 16.20 17.02
C GLU A 94 11.09 16.02 16.42
N VAL A 95 10.59 14.78 16.38
CA VAL A 95 9.23 14.49 15.88
C VAL A 95 8.18 15.14 16.78
N THR A 96 8.34 15.07 18.12
CA THR A 96 7.42 15.70 19.08
C THR A 96 7.37 17.21 18.93
N THR A 97 8.54 17.85 18.82
CA THR A 97 8.67 19.30 18.65
C THR A 97 7.99 19.79 17.36
N ASN A 98 8.13 19.03 16.28
CA ASN A 98 7.63 19.39 14.96
C ASN A 98 6.26 18.79 14.61
N ALA A 99 5.63 18.02 15.49
CA ALA A 99 4.41 17.24 15.21
C ALA A 99 3.26 18.05 14.60
N ARG A 100 3.05 19.29 15.07
CA ARG A 100 2.02 20.20 14.50
C ARG A 100 2.34 20.61 13.07
N GLN A 101 3.60 20.92 12.78
CA GLN A 101 4.01 21.30 11.43
C GLN A 101 3.91 20.09 10.50
N ILE A 102 4.42 18.92 10.92
CA ILE A 102 4.34 17.68 10.16
C ILE A 102 2.89 17.36 9.77
N THR A 103 1.98 17.31 10.75
CA THR A 103 0.57 17.00 10.46
C THR A 103 -0.11 18.06 9.59
N THR A 104 0.28 19.33 9.71
CA THR A 104 -0.19 20.41 8.83
C THR A 104 0.28 20.20 7.38
N ASP A 105 1.57 19.88 7.20
CA ASP A 105 2.14 19.63 5.88
C ASP A 105 1.52 18.39 5.23
N LEU A 106 1.28 17.32 6.01
CA LEU A 106 0.63 16.11 5.51
C LEU A 106 -0.84 16.35 5.13
N HIS A 107 -1.57 17.21 5.85
CA HIS A 107 -2.91 17.67 5.43
C HIS A 107 -2.89 18.46 4.12
N ALA A 108 -1.81 19.19 3.84
CA ALA A 108 -1.65 19.90 2.57
C ALA A 108 -1.38 18.94 1.40
N ILE A 109 -0.72 17.80 1.66
CA ILE A 109 -0.50 16.74 0.66
C ILE A 109 -1.79 15.99 0.37
N ALA A 110 -2.52 15.57 1.42
CA ALA A 110 -3.75 14.82 1.32
C ALA A 110 -4.81 15.37 2.30
N PRO A 111 -5.79 16.15 1.82
CA PRO A 111 -6.77 16.80 2.71
C PRO A 111 -7.64 15.85 3.55
N ASP A 112 -7.81 14.59 3.14
CA ASP A 112 -8.48 13.55 3.93
C ASP A 112 -7.47 12.55 4.53
N VAL A 113 -6.39 13.07 5.12
CA VAL A 113 -5.42 12.27 5.88
C VAL A 113 -5.89 12.05 7.33
N GLN A 114 -5.68 10.84 7.85
CA GLN A 114 -5.79 10.50 9.26
C GLN A 114 -4.49 9.91 9.79
N PHE A 115 -4.24 10.13 11.08
CA PHE A 115 -3.02 9.74 11.76
C PHE A 115 -3.33 8.82 12.93
N ALA A 116 -2.54 7.77 13.11
CA ALA A 116 -2.46 6.97 14.32
C ALA A 116 -1.02 7.00 14.85
N LEU A 117 -0.86 6.76 16.16
CA LEU A 117 0.45 6.65 16.81
C LEU A 117 0.51 5.35 17.60
N GLY A 118 1.48 4.51 17.28
CA GLY A 118 1.87 3.35 18.08
C GLY A 118 3.32 3.46 18.52
N THR A 119 3.63 2.84 19.64
CA THR A 119 4.98 2.77 20.21
C THR A 119 5.34 1.33 20.49
N PHE A 120 6.63 1.04 20.52
CA PHE A 120 7.16 -0.27 20.90
C PHE A 120 8.58 -0.12 21.44
N SER A 121 9.00 -1.09 22.23
CA SER A 121 10.38 -1.25 22.73
C SER A 121 10.70 -2.74 22.58
N ASP A 122 10.88 -3.44 23.71
CA ASP A 122 10.97 -4.88 23.77
C ASP A 122 9.92 -5.51 24.71
N TYR A 123 10.09 -6.77 25.07
CA TYR A 123 9.21 -7.59 25.88
C TYR A 123 9.48 -7.39 27.38
N PRO A 124 8.43 -7.32 28.22
CA PRO A 124 8.62 -7.17 29.65
C PRO A 124 9.39 -8.37 30.22
N GLN A 125 10.44 -8.11 31.01
CA GLN A 125 11.08 -9.16 31.80
C GLN A 125 10.16 -9.61 32.93
N GLU A 126 9.69 -10.84 32.85
CA GLU A 126 8.79 -11.42 33.87
C GLU A 126 9.52 -11.82 35.17
N ASN A 127 10.85 -12.04 35.15
CA ASN A 127 11.57 -12.52 36.33
C ASN A 127 13.07 -12.14 36.39
N LEU A 128 13.43 -11.26 37.33
CA LEU A 128 14.81 -10.85 37.61
C LEU A 128 15.75 -12.04 37.96
N LEU A 129 15.24 -13.10 38.61
CA LEU A 129 16.03 -14.31 38.88
C LEU A 129 16.30 -15.12 37.62
N LEU A 130 15.34 -15.20 36.67
CA LEU A 130 15.63 -15.80 35.38
C LEU A 130 16.63 -14.93 34.61
N SER A 131 16.55 -13.60 34.68
CA SER A 131 17.49 -12.73 33.97
C SER A 131 18.93 -12.90 34.42
N LEU A 132 19.13 -13.00 35.73
CA LEU A 132 20.45 -13.29 36.30
C LEU A 132 20.95 -14.72 35.99
N MET A 133 20.04 -15.64 35.65
CA MET A 133 20.34 -17.04 35.33
C MET A 133 20.27 -17.35 33.83
N GLY A 134 19.73 -16.48 32.98
CA GLY A 134 19.45 -16.73 31.56
C GLY A 134 20.74 -16.96 30.78
N GLY A 135 21.76 -16.14 31.05
CA GLY A 135 23.11 -16.36 30.53
C GLY A 135 23.80 -17.64 31.05
N LEU A 136 23.34 -18.21 32.18
CA LEU A 136 23.86 -19.48 32.73
C LEU A 136 23.06 -20.70 32.26
N LEU A 137 21.77 -20.54 31.98
CA LEU A 137 20.82 -21.60 31.64
C LEU A 137 20.47 -21.65 30.14
N GLY A 138 20.92 -20.68 29.35
CA GLY A 138 20.59 -20.56 27.92
C GLY A 138 19.12 -20.22 27.68
N VAL A 139 18.50 -19.43 28.57
CA VAL A 139 17.15 -18.89 28.35
C VAL A 139 17.31 -17.56 27.62
N GLU A 140 16.66 -17.43 26.46
CA GLU A 140 16.61 -16.18 25.71
C GLU A 140 15.68 -15.19 26.41
N GLU A 141 16.17 -13.99 26.68
CA GLU A 141 15.41 -12.87 27.21
C GLU A 141 15.57 -11.70 26.26
N PHE A 142 14.47 -11.05 25.94
CA PHE A 142 14.40 -10.07 24.88
C PHE A 142 14.39 -8.64 25.42
N GLY A 143 13.67 -8.34 26.51
CA GLY A 143 13.53 -6.95 26.98
C GLY A 143 13.99 -6.64 28.40
N SER A 144 13.39 -5.61 29.00
CA SER A 144 13.56 -5.18 30.40
C SER A 144 12.20 -5.01 31.13
N GLY A 145 12.21 -4.70 32.43
CA GLY A 145 11.02 -4.79 33.28
C GLY A 145 9.84 -3.87 32.95
N GLU A 146 10.07 -2.68 32.38
CA GLU A 146 8.99 -1.72 32.02
C GLU A 146 8.68 -1.71 30.52
N ASP A 147 9.37 -2.54 29.74
CA ASP A 147 9.22 -2.61 28.30
C ASP A 147 7.89 -3.23 27.90
N TYR A 148 7.43 -2.87 26.71
CA TYR A 148 6.25 -3.44 26.09
C TYR A 148 6.46 -3.62 24.59
N PRO A 149 6.00 -4.75 24.01
CA PRO A 149 6.32 -5.07 22.63
C PRO A 149 5.43 -4.32 21.62
N TRP A 150 4.34 -3.69 22.10
CA TRP A 150 3.46 -2.85 21.31
C TRP A 150 2.46 -2.10 22.20
N GLN A 151 2.26 -0.81 21.92
CA GLN A 151 1.19 -0.01 22.50
C GLN A 151 0.60 0.95 21.46
N LEU A 152 -0.74 0.95 21.35
CA LEU A 152 -1.46 1.95 20.56
C LEU A 152 -1.75 3.17 21.43
N GLU A 153 -1.03 4.27 21.20
CA GLU A 153 -1.15 5.50 21.97
C GLU A 153 -2.35 6.36 21.56
N GLN A 154 -2.65 6.34 20.25
CA GLN A 154 -3.73 7.07 19.63
C GLN A 154 -4.17 6.35 18.35
N ASP A 155 -5.42 5.89 18.32
CA ASP A 155 -6.02 5.38 17.10
C ASP A 155 -6.33 6.52 16.10
N PHE A 156 -6.75 6.19 14.87
CA PHE A 156 -6.89 7.15 13.78
C PHE A 156 -7.70 8.40 14.12
N THR A 157 -7.10 9.56 13.81
CA THR A 157 -7.70 10.88 14.01
C THR A 157 -7.22 11.85 12.94
N LYS A 158 -8.09 12.78 12.54
CA LYS A 158 -7.71 13.94 11.69
C LYS A 158 -6.98 15.02 12.48
N ASP A 159 -7.14 15.02 13.79
CA ASP A 159 -6.64 16.05 14.69
C ASP A 159 -5.17 15.78 15.06
N GLY A 160 -4.25 16.49 14.38
CA GLY A 160 -2.82 16.42 14.67
C GLY A 160 -2.44 16.87 16.08
N SER A 161 -3.31 17.60 16.79
CA SER A 161 -3.05 17.95 18.20
C SER A 161 -3.11 16.73 19.11
N LYS A 162 -3.98 15.75 18.82
CA LYS A 162 -4.04 14.48 19.58
C LYS A 162 -2.78 13.65 19.38
N ILE A 163 -2.22 13.64 18.17
CA ILE A 163 -0.94 12.98 17.88
C ILE A 163 0.18 13.65 18.67
N LYS A 164 0.26 14.99 18.64
CA LYS A 164 1.24 15.71 19.45
C LYS A 164 1.11 15.40 20.95
N THR A 165 -0.12 15.42 21.48
CA THR A 165 -0.35 15.10 22.90
C THR A 165 -0.04 13.65 23.24
N ALA A 166 -0.17 12.72 22.29
CA ALA A 166 0.25 11.33 22.48
C ALA A 166 1.78 11.20 22.48
N LEU A 167 2.48 11.86 21.55
CA LEU A 167 3.95 11.94 21.52
C LEU A 167 4.52 12.52 22.82
N GLU A 168 3.90 13.57 23.36
CA GLU A 168 4.31 14.20 24.63
C GLU A 168 4.16 13.29 25.87
N ARG A 169 3.45 12.15 25.77
CA ARG A 169 3.33 11.16 26.85
C ARG A 169 4.34 10.02 26.75
N ILE A 170 5.08 9.93 25.65
CA ILE A 170 6.06 8.86 25.45
C ILE A 170 7.11 8.92 26.55
N THR A 171 7.36 7.78 27.16
CA THR A 171 8.43 7.58 28.13
C THR A 171 9.41 6.57 27.53
N LEU A 172 10.70 6.86 27.62
CA LEU A 172 11.72 5.97 27.10
C LEU A 172 11.72 4.62 27.82
N ARG A 173 12.22 3.61 27.11
CA ARG A 173 12.35 2.22 27.52
C ARG A 173 13.79 1.75 27.36
N ASP A 174 14.14 0.65 28.01
CA ASP A 174 15.54 0.19 28.04
C ASP A 174 15.85 -0.64 26.79
N GLY A 175 14.93 -1.51 26.38
CA GLY A 175 15.17 -2.49 25.31
C GLY A 175 15.88 -3.73 25.84
N GLY A 176 16.81 -3.59 26.79
CA GLY A 176 17.42 -4.71 27.52
C GLY A 176 18.46 -5.51 26.74
N ASP A 177 18.22 -5.79 25.46
CA ASP A 177 19.19 -6.33 24.52
C ASP A 177 19.35 -5.41 23.28
N THR A 178 19.79 -5.92 22.13
CA THR A 178 20.06 -5.08 20.94
C THR A 178 18.90 -5.10 19.94
N PRO A 179 18.35 -6.25 19.53
CA PRO A 179 17.16 -6.25 18.70
C PRO A 179 15.93 -5.80 19.49
N GLU A 180 14.91 -5.29 18.80
CA GLU A 180 13.67 -4.82 19.45
C GLU A 180 12.43 -5.50 18.84
N SER A 181 11.24 -5.27 19.43
CA SER A 181 9.98 -5.91 19.02
C SER A 181 9.32 -5.35 17.74
N TYR A 182 10.12 -4.95 16.75
CA TYR A 182 9.66 -4.36 15.48
C TYR A 182 8.62 -5.23 14.75
N LEU A 183 8.84 -6.56 14.67
CA LEU A 183 7.93 -7.46 13.98
C LEU A 183 6.59 -7.53 14.68
N ARG A 184 6.60 -7.55 16.02
CA ARG A 184 5.39 -7.49 16.80
C ARG A 184 4.61 -6.20 16.59
N ALA A 185 5.28 -5.05 16.66
CA ALA A 185 4.65 -3.75 16.42
C ALA A 185 4.00 -3.66 15.03
N LEU A 186 4.72 -4.08 13.99
CA LEU A 186 4.22 -4.14 12.62
C LEU A 186 3.04 -5.11 12.45
N TYR A 187 3.09 -6.27 13.11
CA TYR A 187 2.01 -7.24 13.11
C TYR A 187 0.74 -6.66 13.73
N GLU A 188 0.83 -6.01 14.89
CA GLU A 188 -0.33 -5.43 15.57
C GLU A 188 -0.89 -4.22 14.83
N ALA A 189 -0.02 -3.38 14.27
CA ALA A 189 -0.41 -2.18 13.52
C ALA A 189 -1.27 -2.49 12.29
N GLN A 190 -1.26 -3.71 11.75
CA GLN A 190 -2.14 -4.06 10.63
C GLN A 190 -3.63 -4.16 11.03
N PHE A 191 -3.93 -4.30 12.33
CA PHE A 191 -5.27 -4.57 12.86
C PHE A 191 -5.94 -3.37 13.54
N ILE A 192 -5.32 -2.19 13.52
CA ILE A 192 -5.94 -0.95 14.02
C ILE A 192 -7.05 -0.45 13.06
N SER A 193 -7.69 0.67 13.37
CA SER A 193 -8.93 1.14 12.71
C SER A 193 -8.75 1.75 11.31
N TRP A 194 -7.97 1.10 10.45
CA TRP A 194 -7.76 1.51 9.05
C TRP A 194 -9.07 1.66 8.29
N ARG A 195 -9.20 2.73 7.49
CA ARG A 195 -10.35 2.87 6.59
C ARG A 195 -10.24 1.84 5.46
N PRO A 196 -11.36 1.22 5.04
CA PRO A 196 -11.37 0.18 4.01
C PRO A 196 -10.92 0.68 2.64
N ASP A 197 -11.11 1.97 2.37
CA ASP A 197 -10.86 2.65 1.09
C ASP A 197 -9.79 3.75 1.18
N ALA A 198 -8.98 3.75 2.26
CA ALA A 198 -7.82 4.62 2.33
C ALA A 198 -6.58 3.91 1.83
N ARG A 199 -5.68 4.69 1.21
CA ARG A 199 -4.29 4.29 1.11
C ARG A 199 -3.69 4.21 2.51
N ARG A 200 -2.95 3.13 2.78
CA ARG A 200 -2.42 2.84 4.12
C ARG A 200 -0.90 2.90 4.13
N LEU A 201 -0.35 3.80 4.94
CA LEU A 201 1.08 3.94 5.14
C LEU A 201 1.41 3.71 6.61
N ILE A 202 2.43 2.91 6.87
CA ILE A 202 3.12 2.92 8.16
C ILE A 202 4.37 3.80 7.98
N ILE A 203 4.60 4.74 8.89
CA ILE A 203 5.91 5.38 9.05
C ILE A 203 6.57 4.70 10.24
N LEU A 204 7.64 3.95 10.01
CA LEU A 204 8.37 3.23 11.04
C LEU A 204 9.64 4.00 11.39
N PHE A 205 9.78 4.39 12.66
CA PHE A 205 11.00 4.93 13.24
C PHE A 205 11.73 3.87 14.06
N GLY A 206 13.04 3.77 13.87
CA GLY A 206 13.90 2.92 14.68
C GLY A 206 15.37 2.99 14.30
N ASP A 207 16.22 2.36 15.08
CA ASP A 207 17.68 2.33 14.88
C ASP A 207 18.26 0.92 15.02
N SER A 208 17.44 -0.10 15.21
CA SER A 208 17.90 -1.48 15.39
C SER A 208 17.21 -2.48 14.44
N VAL A 209 17.53 -3.76 14.61
CA VAL A 209 16.94 -4.89 13.91
C VAL A 209 15.84 -5.54 14.76
N PRO A 210 14.90 -6.29 14.15
CA PRO A 210 13.93 -7.08 14.90
C PRO A 210 14.55 -8.32 15.55
N HIS A 211 13.89 -8.84 16.58
CA HIS A 211 13.91 -10.28 16.85
C HIS A 211 13.33 -11.04 15.64
N ASP A 212 14.01 -12.08 15.13
CA ASP A 212 13.52 -12.92 14.01
C ASP A 212 14.01 -14.38 14.17
N PRO A 213 13.16 -15.31 14.66
CA PRO A 213 11.75 -15.09 15.00
C PRO A 213 11.57 -14.19 16.23
N ASP A 214 10.56 -13.33 16.16
CA ASP A 214 10.04 -12.55 17.28
C ASP A 214 9.10 -13.46 18.11
N PRO A 215 9.22 -13.48 19.45
CA PRO A 215 8.56 -14.45 20.33
C PRO A 215 7.05 -14.22 20.53
N GLY A 216 6.44 -13.31 19.78
CA GLY A 216 4.98 -13.23 19.70
C GLY A 216 4.31 -12.70 20.97
N ARG A 217 3.02 -13.00 21.17
CA ARG A 217 2.22 -12.48 22.30
C ARG A 217 2.54 -13.14 23.60
N ASP A 218 2.93 -14.41 23.56
CA ASP A 218 3.24 -15.17 24.76
C ASP A 218 4.67 -14.98 25.26
N ASN A 219 5.49 -14.21 24.53
CA ASN A 219 6.90 -13.96 24.85
C ASN A 219 7.67 -15.28 25.06
N THR A 220 7.29 -16.33 24.32
CA THR A 220 7.84 -17.67 24.44
C THR A 220 8.39 -18.09 23.08
N PRO A 221 9.72 -17.99 22.86
CA PRO A 221 10.29 -18.33 21.56
C PRO A 221 10.08 -19.81 21.20
N GLY A 222 9.82 -20.05 19.93
CA GLY A 222 9.50 -21.37 19.39
C GLY A 222 8.03 -21.76 19.55
N SER A 223 7.14 -20.83 19.92
CA SER A 223 5.70 -21.07 19.98
C SER A 223 5.05 -20.99 18.58
N ASP A 224 3.75 -21.26 18.51
CA ASP A 224 2.97 -21.12 17.28
C ASP A 224 2.72 -19.65 16.89
N ASP A 225 2.87 -18.71 17.83
CA ASP A 225 2.59 -17.29 17.60
C ASP A 225 3.81 -16.46 17.20
N ASP A 226 5.01 -17.07 17.20
CA ASP A 226 6.26 -16.52 16.68
C ASP A 226 6.08 -15.84 15.31
N LEU A 227 6.66 -14.65 15.19
CA LEU A 227 6.60 -13.83 13.99
C LEU A 227 7.95 -13.86 13.27
N THR A 228 7.93 -14.06 11.96
CA THR A 228 9.13 -13.91 11.13
C THR A 228 9.00 -12.72 10.21
N LEU A 229 10.12 -12.14 9.78
CA LEU A 229 10.11 -10.99 8.87
C LEU A 229 9.28 -11.29 7.61
N ASN A 230 9.47 -12.47 7.03
CA ASN A 230 8.73 -12.90 5.83
C ASN A 230 7.22 -13.01 6.09
N ARG A 231 6.81 -13.53 7.25
CA ARG A 231 5.40 -13.65 7.65
C ARG A 231 4.76 -12.26 7.76
N VAL A 232 5.39 -11.34 8.50
CA VAL A 232 4.85 -9.99 8.74
C VAL A 232 4.81 -9.16 7.45
N VAL A 233 5.89 -9.16 6.67
CA VAL A 233 5.95 -8.47 5.36
C VAL A 233 4.84 -8.98 4.41
N THR A 234 4.65 -10.30 4.35
CA THR A 234 3.60 -10.90 3.50
C THR A 234 2.21 -10.46 3.94
N GLN A 235 1.96 -10.35 5.26
CA GLN A 235 0.69 -9.90 5.79
C GLN A 235 0.43 -8.42 5.51
N LEU A 236 1.41 -7.55 5.73
CA LEU A 236 1.32 -6.12 5.41
C LEU A 236 1.04 -5.90 3.91
N ARG A 237 1.74 -6.63 3.03
CA ARG A 237 1.51 -6.57 1.58
C ARG A 237 0.09 -7.00 1.22
N LYS A 238 -0.42 -8.08 1.81
CA LYS A 238 -1.81 -8.54 1.62
C LYS A 238 -2.83 -7.54 2.14
N ALA A 239 -2.51 -6.80 3.20
CA ALA A 239 -3.34 -5.75 3.77
C ALA A 239 -3.25 -4.42 2.99
N ASN A 240 -2.46 -4.35 1.91
CA ASN A 240 -2.15 -3.14 1.14
C ASN A 240 -1.60 -2.01 2.03
N ILE A 241 -0.73 -2.35 2.98
CA ILE A 241 -0.04 -1.41 3.86
C ILE A 241 1.41 -1.28 3.40
N ALA A 242 1.81 -0.07 3.01
CA ALA A 242 3.19 0.23 2.64
C ALA A 242 3.98 0.81 3.82
N VAL A 243 5.21 0.34 4.02
CA VAL A 243 6.06 0.80 5.14
C VAL A 243 7.12 1.78 4.66
N LEU A 244 7.01 3.01 5.13
CA LEU A 244 8.01 4.06 5.01
C LEU A 244 8.94 3.99 6.22
N SER A 245 10.11 3.41 6.05
CA SER A 245 11.08 3.25 7.14
C SER A 245 11.99 4.47 7.24
N ILE A 246 12.10 5.07 8.42
CA ILE A 246 13.01 6.15 8.74
C ILE A 246 13.91 5.66 9.87
N TYR A 247 15.18 5.42 9.55
CA TYR A 247 16.09 4.75 10.48
C TYR A 247 17.43 5.44 10.65
N SER A 248 18.13 5.15 11.75
CA SER A 248 19.43 5.74 12.06
C SER A 248 20.42 4.72 12.60
N ASP A 249 21.06 3.93 11.73
CA ASP A 249 22.24 3.14 12.14
C ASP A 249 22.99 2.60 10.89
N ASP A 250 23.82 1.58 11.08
CA ASP A 250 24.75 1.00 10.13
C ASP A 250 24.11 0.17 8.99
N ASP A 251 24.98 -0.47 8.19
CA ASP A 251 24.56 -1.24 7.02
C ASP A 251 23.78 -2.52 7.36
N ALA A 252 23.99 -3.12 8.54
CA ALA A 252 23.26 -4.31 8.96
C ALA A 252 21.79 -3.95 9.26
N VAL A 253 21.59 -2.86 9.99
CA VAL A 253 20.27 -2.27 10.26
C VAL A 253 19.59 -1.83 8.95
N ALA A 254 20.33 -1.23 8.02
CA ALA A 254 19.81 -0.84 6.71
C ALA A 254 19.19 -2.00 5.91
N ASN A 255 19.72 -3.22 6.00
CA ASN A 255 19.20 -4.37 5.26
C ASN A 255 17.77 -4.73 5.68
N PHE A 256 17.48 -4.68 6.98
CA PHE A 256 16.14 -4.92 7.52
C PHE A 256 15.14 -3.91 6.95
N TYR A 257 15.38 -2.61 7.14
CA TYR A 257 14.47 -1.55 6.70
C TYR A 257 14.28 -1.52 5.18
N ASN A 258 15.36 -1.70 4.42
CA ASN A 258 15.27 -1.78 2.95
C ASN A 258 14.44 -2.99 2.50
N THR A 259 14.59 -4.14 3.15
CA THR A 259 13.83 -5.35 2.83
C THR A 259 12.36 -5.19 3.18
N LEU A 260 12.05 -4.67 4.38
CA LEU A 260 10.70 -4.40 4.84
C LEU A 260 9.97 -3.42 3.90
N SER A 261 10.57 -2.26 3.66
CA SER A 261 9.96 -1.21 2.83
C SER A 261 9.80 -1.66 1.38
N LYS A 262 10.82 -2.26 0.78
CA LYS A 262 10.74 -2.73 -0.62
C LYS A 262 9.63 -3.75 -0.81
N ASN A 263 9.52 -4.74 0.09
CA ASN A 263 8.55 -5.81 -0.06
C ASN A 263 7.12 -5.40 0.34
N THR A 264 6.94 -4.22 0.92
CA THR A 264 5.62 -3.61 1.20
C THR A 264 5.27 -2.46 0.24
N ASN A 265 6.07 -2.23 -0.82
CA ASN A 265 5.95 -1.09 -1.74
C ASN A 265 6.10 0.29 -1.08
N GLY A 266 6.82 0.35 0.03
CA GLY A 266 7.27 1.59 0.64
C GLY A 266 8.69 1.97 0.23
N ALA A 267 9.28 2.86 1.03
CA ALA A 267 10.64 3.35 0.86
C ALA A 267 11.35 3.37 2.21
N ALA A 268 12.67 3.26 2.21
CA ALA A 268 13.48 3.37 3.41
C ALA A 268 14.44 4.55 3.26
N LEU A 269 14.62 5.32 4.33
CA LEU A 269 15.53 6.45 4.39
C LEU A 269 16.35 6.38 5.67
N ARG A 270 17.67 6.42 5.52
CA ARG A 270 18.59 6.60 6.63
C ARG A 270 18.68 8.09 6.98
N LEU A 271 18.51 8.42 8.26
CA LEU A 271 18.81 9.74 8.81
C LEU A 271 20.31 9.83 9.13
N GLU A 272 20.91 10.96 8.77
CA GLU A 272 22.26 11.31 9.20
C GLU A 272 22.22 12.09 10.52
N GLU A 273 21.13 12.83 10.75
CA GLU A 273 20.89 13.60 11.97
C GLU A 273 19.38 13.61 12.31
N ALA A 274 19.03 13.51 13.59
CA ALA A 274 17.62 13.49 14.04
C ALA A 274 16.80 14.69 13.53
N LYS A 275 17.41 15.88 13.42
CA LYS A 275 16.75 17.11 12.90
C LYS A 275 16.18 16.98 11.48
N GLN A 276 16.58 15.94 10.73
CA GLN A 276 16.07 15.66 9.39
C GLN A 276 14.74 14.91 9.40
N ALA A 277 14.37 14.28 10.52
CA ALA A 277 13.17 13.45 10.65
C ALA A 277 11.86 14.17 10.19
N PRO A 278 11.58 15.43 10.58
CA PRO A 278 10.36 16.10 10.12
C PRO A 278 10.27 16.22 8.59
N SER A 279 11.38 16.61 7.95
CA SER A 279 11.45 16.73 6.49
C SER A 279 11.46 15.38 5.77
N ALA A 280 12.03 14.35 6.40
CA ALA A 280 12.03 12.99 5.88
C ALA A 280 10.59 12.47 5.78
N ILE A 281 9.80 12.64 6.85
CA ILE A 281 8.38 12.25 6.88
C ILE A 281 7.63 12.89 5.71
N THR A 282 7.68 14.22 5.59
CA THR A 282 6.87 14.94 4.59
C THR A 282 7.29 14.59 3.17
N ASN A 283 8.60 14.47 2.90
CA ASN A 283 9.10 14.09 1.58
C ASN A 283 8.71 12.64 1.20
N MET A 284 8.90 11.68 2.12
CA MET A 284 8.57 10.29 1.83
C MET A 284 7.07 10.09 1.64
N VAL A 285 6.24 10.78 2.42
CA VAL A 285 4.77 10.74 2.22
C VAL A 285 4.38 11.44 0.92
N GLN A 286 5.00 12.57 0.57
CA GLN A 286 4.76 13.26 -0.70
C GLN A 286 5.09 12.36 -1.91
N GLU A 287 6.21 11.64 -1.85
CA GLU A 287 6.62 10.70 -2.89
C GLU A 287 5.71 9.49 -2.96
N ALA A 288 5.38 8.89 -1.81
CA ALA A 288 4.40 7.82 -1.76
C ALA A 288 3.08 8.30 -2.39
N ALA A 289 2.60 9.47 -1.97
CA ALA A 289 1.36 10.06 -2.44
C ALA A 289 1.37 10.52 -3.92
N ALA A 290 2.51 10.45 -4.61
CA ALA A 290 2.63 10.84 -6.02
C ALA A 290 2.24 9.74 -7.03
N ALA A 291 1.90 8.55 -6.54
CA ALA A 291 1.51 7.41 -7.37
C ALA A 291 0.44 6.56 -6.67
N ILE A 292 -0.41 5.86 -7.41
CA ILE A 292 -1.30 4.81 -6.88
C ILE A 292 -0.44 3.60 -6.51
N ASN A 293 -0.55 3.10 -5.28
CA ASN A 293 0.24 1.96 -4.80
C ASN A 293 -0.17 0.66 -5.49
N ILE A 294 -1.46 0.37 -5.55
CA ILE A 294 -2.03 -0.80 -6.22
C ILE A 294 -3.19 -0.37 -7.11
N LEU A 295 -3.03 -0.59 -8.41
CA LEU A 295 -4.10 -0.52 -9.40
C LEU A 295 -4.51 -1.95 -9.79
N THR A 296 -5.79 -2.28 -9.64
CA THR A 296 -6.32 -3.61 -9.98
C THR A 296 -7.78 -3.54 -10.43
N LEU A 297 -8.35 -4.70 -10.77
CA LEU A 297 -9.74 -4.85 -11.14
C LEU A 297 -10.47 -5.70 -10.11
N LYS A 298 -11.78 -5.54 -9.97
CA LYS A 298 -12.60 -6.37 -9.10
C LYS A 298 -13.98 -6.60 -9.70
N PRO A 299 -14.30 -7.82 -10.15
CA PRO A 299 -15.66 -8.13 -10.60
C PRO A 299 -16.61 -8.19 -9.39
N THR A 300 -17.81 -7.61 -9.54
CA THR A 300 -18.84 -7.62 -8.51
C THR A 300 -20.16 -8.21 -9.04
N GLY A 301 -21.08 -8.53 -8.13
CA GLY A 301 -22.37 -9.13 -8.49
C GLY A 301 -22.32 -10.64 -8.72
N SER A 302 -23.08 -11.12 -9.71
CA SER A 302 -23.13 -12.55 -10.07
C SER A 302 -22.10 -12.89 -11.15
N ASN A 303 -21.72 -14.17 -11.23
CA ASN A 303 -20.85 -14.70 -12.28
C ASN A 303 -19.43 -14.11 -12.30
N THR A 304 -18.97 -13.54 -11.19
CA THR A 304 -17.64 -12.89 -11.09
C THR A 304 -16.49 -13.82 -11.45
N GLY A 305 -16.62 -15.12 -11.17
CA GLY A 305 -15.64 -16.14 -11.54
C GLY A 305 -15.49 -16.40 -13.05
N TRP A 306 -16.25 -15.71 -13.90
CA TRP A 306 -16.07 -15.75 -15.36
C TRP A 306 -14.94 -14.83 -15.82
N LEU A 307 -14.48 -13.92 -14.95
CA LEU A 307 -13.50 -12.89 -15.27
C LEU A 307 -12.19 -13.17 -14.55
N SER A 308 -11.10 -13.19 -15.31
CA SER A 308 -9.71 -13.21 -14.84
C SER A 308 -8.93 -12.15 -15.61
N TRP A 309 -7.82 -11.64 -15.08
CA TRP A 309 -7.01 -10.66 -15.79
C TRP A 309 -5.53 -10.83 -15.51
N GLN A 310 -4.68 -10.31 -16.39
CA GLN A 310 -3.23 -10.27 -16.22
C GLN A 310 -2.64 -8.91 -16.65
N PRO A 311 -1.66 -8.35 -15.92
CA PRO A 311 -1.22 -8.80 -14.59
C PRO A 311 -2.33 -8.60 -13.54
N ASP A 312 -2.31 -9.32 -12.43
CA ASP A 312 -3.35 -9.19 -11.38
C ASP A 312 -3.41 -7.76 -10.82
N THR A 313 -2.26 -7.09 -10.72
CA THR A 313 -2.12 -5.71 -10.25
C THR A 313 -1.03 -4.96 -11.02
N PHE A 314 -1.12 -3.63 -11.03
CA PHE A 314 0.01 -2.75 -11.29
C PHE A 314 0.38 -2.02 -10.01
N GLU A 315 1.67 -1.84 -9.79
CA GLU A 315 2.20 -1.17 -8.60
C GLU A 315 2.86 0.15 -8.95
N ASN A 316 2.82 1.11 -8.04
CA ASN A 316 3.46 2.43 -8.18
C ASN A 316 3.10 3.13 -9.50
N VAL A 317 1.80 3.19 -9.82
CA VAL A 317 1.29 3.80 -11.05
C VAL A 317 1.19 5.31 -10.84
N GLY A 318 2.04 6.07 -11.55
CA GLY A 318 2.00 7.53 -11.48
C GLY A 318 0.68 8.11 -12.00
N TYR A 319 0.41 9.37 -11.67
CA TYR A 319 -0.71 10.12 -12.25
C TYR A 319 -0.54 10.33 -13.76
N GLU A 320 -1.68 10.44 -14.46
CA GLU A 320 -1.73 10.61 -15.92
C GLU A 320 -1.01 9.50 -16.70
N GLN A 321 -0.90 8.30 -16.11
CA GLN A 321 -0.32 7.13 -16.75
C GLN A 321 -1.39 6.14 -17.16
N SER A 322 -1.18 5.51 -18.31
CA SER A 322 -2.03 4.42 -18.78
C SER A 322 -1.41 3.06 -18.47
N LYS A 323 -2.22 2.14 -17.94
CA LYS A 323 -1.89 0.73 -17.72
C LYS A 323 -2.94 -0.16 -18.34
N SER A 324 -2.53 -1.29 -18.90
CA SER A 324 -3.43 -2.19 -19.64
C SER A 324 -3.44 -3.58 -19.02
N PHE A 325 -4.63 -4.04 -18.62
CA PHE A 325 -4.92 -5.40 -18.22
C PHE A 325 -5.38 -6.20 -19.44
N GLN A 326 -4.93 -7.45 -19.55
CA GLN A 326 -5.52 -8.45 -20.42
C GLN A 326 -6.63 -9.14 -19.64
N LEU A 327 -7.89 -8.79 -19.91
CA LEU A 327 -9.07 -9.40 -19.33
C LEU A 327 -9.45 -10.66 -20.12
N GLU A 328 -9.56 -11.79 -19.44
CA GLU A 328 -10.09 -13.03 -19.97
C GLU A 328 -11.52 -13.24 -19.43
N ILE A 329 -12.42 -13.56 -20.34
CA ILE A 329 -13.86 -13.73 -20.11
C ILE A 329 -14.20 -15.17 -20.50
N CYS A 330 -14.27 -16.07 -19.52
CA CYS A 330 -14.56 -17.48 -19.71
C CYS A 330 -16.00 -17.81 -19.30
N VAL A 331 -16.84 -18.16 -20.26
CA VAL A 331 -18.22 -18.59 -20.00
C VAL A 331 -18.21 -20.08 -19.63
N PRO A 332 -18.70 -20.50 -18.44
CA PRO A 332 -18.72 -21.91 -18.06
C PRO A 332 -19.51 -22.79 -19.03
N ALA A 333 -19.09 -24.04 -19.18
CA ALA A 333 -19.84 -25.02 -19.94
C ALA A 333 -21.27 -25.21 -19.36
N GLY A 334 -22.27 -25.40 -20.23
CA GLY A 334 -23.66 -25.56 -19.82
C GLY A 334 -24.39 -24.26 -19.44
N THR A 335 -23.73 -23.10 -19.52
CA THR A 335 -24.38 -21.80 -19.32
C THR A 335 -25.57 -21.62 -20.28
N ALA A 336 -26.72 -21.22 -19.74
CA ALA A 336 -27.94 -21.01 -20.52
C ALA A 336 -27.78 -19.84 -21.51
N THR A 337 -28.47 -19.92 -22.64
CA THR A 337 -28.60 -18.80 -23.57
C THR A 337 -29.19 -17.59 -22.86
N GLY A 338 -28.58 -16.42 -23.05
CA GLY A 338 -29.02 -15.19 -22.42
C GLY A 338 -27.99 -14.07 -22.55
N GLU A 339 -28.35 -12.92 -21.99
CA GLU A 339 -27.45 -11.78 -21.81
C GLU A 339 -27.07 -11.71 -20.34
N TYR A 340 -25.78 -11.61 -20.06
CA TYR A 340 -25.21 -11.50 -18.72
C TYR A 340 -24.46 -10.18 -18.62
N THR A 341 -24.53 -9.49 -17.49
CA THR A 341 -23.74 -8.28 -17.23
C THR A 341 -23.01 -8.44 -15.91
N ILE A 342 -21.68 -8.35 -15.95
CA ILE A 342 -20.80 -8.40 -14.79
C ILE A 342 -20.14 -7.03 -14.66
N PRO A 343 -20.45 -6.24 -13.62
CA PRO A 343 -19.70 -5.03 -13.31
C PRO A 343 -18.26 -5.36 -12.94
N LEU A 344 -17.32 -4.66 -13.56
CA LEU A 344 -15.89 -4.77 -13.29
C LEU A 344 -15.39 -3.44 -12.73
N GLU A 345 -15.21 -3.38 -11.41
CA GLU A 345 -14.70 -2.20 -10.72
C GLU A 345 -13.19 -2.05 -10.99
N VAL A 346 -12.74 -0.81 -11.13
CA VAL A 346 -11.34 -0.43 -11.21
C VAL A 346 -10.98 0.11 -9.83
N LEU A 347 -10.00 -0.52 -9.17
CA LEU A 347 -9.60 -0.17 -7.82
C LEU A 347 -8.22 0.49 -7.83
N ALA A 348 -8.12 1.70 -7.26
CA ALA A 348 -6.86 2.35 -6.90
C ALA A 348 -6.75 2.38 -5.38
N ASP A 349 -5.75 1.69 -4.84
CA ASP A 349 -5.51 1.57 -3.39
C ASP A 349 -6.71 1.05 -2.59
N GLY A 350 -7.58 0.28 -3.26
CA GLY A 350 -8.82 -0.29 -2.69
C GLY A 350 -10.07 0.57 -2.93
N GLU A 351 -9.92 1.81 -3.38
CA GLU A 351 -11.02 2.68 -3.73
C GLU A 351 -11.51 2.44 -5.16
N ASN A 352 -12.82 2.33 -5.32
CA ASN A 352 -13.44 2.21 -6.64
C ASN A 352 -13.39 3.56 -7.37
N ILE A 353 -12.57 3.61 -8.40
CA ILE A 353 -12.33 4.79 -9.23
C ILE A 353 -13.06 4.75 -10.58
N GLY A 354 -13.79 3.67 -10.87
CA GLY A 354 -14.51 3.50 -12.12
C GLY A 354 -15.09 2.10 -12.26
N THR A 355 -16.13 1.94 -13.08
CA THR A 355 -16.76 0.63 -13.28
C THR A 355 -17.05 0.38 -14.75
N ILE A 356 -16.57 -0.75 -15.27
CA ILE A 356 -16.78 -1.19 -16.65
C ILE A 356 -17.88 -2.26 -16.65
N PRO A 357 -19.01 -2.04 -17.34
CA PRO A 357 -19.99 -3.10 -17.55
C PRO A 357 -19.48 -4.09 -18.59
N VAL A 358 -19.25 -5.35 -18.18
CA VAL A 358 -18.91 -6.46 -19.08
C VAL A 358 -20.18 -7.20 -19.48
N GLN A 359 -20.64 -6.98 -20.71
CA GLN A 359 -21.86 -7.54 -21.25
C GLN A 359 -21.56 -8.74 -22.14
N ILE A 360 -22.10 -9.91 -21.78
CA ILE A 360 -21.80 -11.18 -22.42
C ILE A 360 -23.10 -11.77 -22.97
N LYS A 361 -23.14 -11.94 -24.28
CA LYS A 361 -24.20 -12.64 -24.98
C LYS A 361 -23.82 -14.10 -25.18
N VAL A 362 -24.58 -15.01 -24.58
CA VAL A 362 -24.46 -16.45 -24.83
C VAL A 362 -25.49 -16.85 -25.89
N PRO A 363 -25.08 -17.15 -27.13
CA PRO A 363 -26.01 -17.48 -28.20
C PRO A 363 -26.65 -18.86 -27.97
N GLN A 364 -27.77 -19.12 -28.67
CA GLN A 364 -28.29 -20.49 -28.75
C GLN A 364 -27.25 -21.37 -29.45
N SER A 365 -26.96 -22.54 -28.86
CA SER A 365 -26.22 -23.56 -29.60
C SER A 365 -27.04 -23.91 -30.85
N PRO A 366 -26.43 -23.96 -32.05
CA PRO A 366 -27.15 -24.45 -33.21
C PRO A 366 -27.63 -25.86 -32.88
N GLY A 367 -28.95 -26.02 -32.72
CA GLY A 367 -29.54 -27.32 -32.47
C GLY A 367 -29.07 -28.25 -33.58
N ILE A 368 -28.56 -29.43 -33.22
CA ILE A 368 -28.37 -30.49 -34.21
C ILE A 368 -29.75 -30.69 -34.83
N PRO A 369 -29.92 -30.45 -36.14
CA PRO A 369 -31.19 -30.68 -36.77
C PRO A 369 -31.56 -32.15 -36.54
N TRP A 370 -32.84 -32.44 -36.29
CA TRP A 370 -33.33 -33.81 -36.07
C TRP A 370 -32.91 -34.82 -37.16
N TRP A 371 -32.53 -34.35 -38.35
CA TRP A 371 -31.97 -35.15 -39.44
C TRP A 371 -30.46 -35.44 -39.34
N GLY A 372 -29.70 -34.77 -38.48
CA GLY A 372 -28.27 -35.06 -38.25
C GLY A 372 -28.04 -36.46 -37.65
N TRP A 373 -29.02 -36.96 -36.89
CA TRP A 373 -29.04 -38.35 -36.39
C TRP A 373 -29.50 -39.37 -37.43
N LEU A 374 -30.15 -38.94 -38.52
CA LEU A 374 -30.58 -39.81 -39.63
C LEU A 374 -29.45 -40.12 -40.63
N LEU A 375 -28.31 -39.43 -40.57
CA LEU A 375 -27.15 -39.68 -41.45
C LEU A 375 -26.11 -40.64 -40.87
N LEU A 376 -26.15 -40.93 -39.56
CA LEU A 376 -25.27 -41.91 -38.90
C LEU A 376 -25.45 -43.36 -39.37
N PRO A 377 -26.65 -43.84 -39.78
CA PRO A 377 -26.80 -45.19 -40.33
C PRO A 377 -26.35 -45.32 -41.79
N LEU A 378 -26.17 -44.22 -42.54
CA LEU A 378 -25.89 -44.28 -43.98
C LEU A 378 -24.39 -44.45 -44.30
N VAL A 379 -23.50 -44.12 -43.37
CA VAL A 379 -22.04 -44.33 -43.51
C VAL A 379 -21.63 -45.75 -43.08
N LEU A 380 -22.46 -46.45 -42.30
CA LEU A 380 -22.24 -47.85 -41.89
C LEU A 380 -22.79 -48.88 -42.88
N LEU A 381 -23.37 -48.44 -44.00
CA LEU A 381 -23.88 -49.29 -45.09
C LEU A 381 -23.01 -49.22 -46.37
N LEU A 382 -21.89 -48.49 -46.32
CA LEU A 382 -20.91 -48.34 -47.40
C LEU A 382 -19.47 -48.76 -47.00
N LEU A 383 -19.32 -49.42 -45.85
CA LEU A 383 -18.15 -50.23 -45.45
C LEU A 383 -18.63 -51.67 -45.27
#